data_AF-A0A7J4KUC9-F1
#
_entry.id   AF-A0A7J4KUC9-F1
#
_cell.length_a   1.000
_cell.length_b   1.000
_cell.length_c   1.000
_cell.angle_alpha   90.00
_cell.angle_beta   90.00
_cell.angle_gamma   90.00
#
_symmetry.space_group_name_H-M   'P 1'
#
loop_
_entity.id
_entity.type
_entity.pdbx_description
1 polymer ?
#
loop_
_entity_poly.entity_id
_entity_poly.type
_entity_poly.pdbx_seq_one_letter_code
_entity_poly.pdbx_strand_id
1 'polypeptide(L)'
;MDVAKEQELSMAVMNLIATEEHLAFTAAKTGKPEYLELYNAVRKLRSKNLRELVKNKDGEAWCASKHLLSTTMRLIETAIKYGAEGNRKKAMELLDDAIEAYQIFWFLQEFGKKGKK
;
A
#
# COMPACT_ATOMS: atom_id res chain seq x y z
N MET A 1 15.19 -1.65 -15.95
CA MET A 1 14.00 -1.21 -15.18
C MET A 1 14.53 -0.58 -13.91
N ASP A 2 14.16 0.66 -13.63
CA ASP A 2 14.77 1.49 -12.58
C ASP A 2 14.09 1.22 -11.23
N VAL A 3 14.73 0.39 -10.40
CA VAL A 3 14.20 -0.07 -9.11
C VAL A 3 13.81 1.10 -8.21
N ALA A 4 14.56 2.21 -8.26
CA ALA A 4 14.27 3.40 -7.45
C ALA A 4 12.91 4.02 -7.80
N LYS A 5 12.57 4.11 -9.10
CA LYS A 5 11.28 4.68 -9.54
C LYS A 5 10.09 3.83 -9.13
N GLU A 6 10.22 2.51 -9.18
CA GLU A 6 9.14 1.60 -8.78
C GLU A 6 8.91 1.64 -7.26
N GLN A 7 9.98 1.77 -6.48
CA GLN A 7 9.90 1.94 -5.02
C GLN A 7 9.19 3.25 -4.66
N GLU A 8 9.60 4.39 -5.23
CA GLU A 8 8.94 5.68 -5.03
C GLU A 8 7.46 5.62 -5.43
N LEU A 9 7.15 4.98 -6.55
CA LEU A 9 5.77 4.83 -7.00
C LEU A 9 4.95 3.94 -6.05
N SER A 10 5.54 2.91 -5.45
CA SER A 10 4.87 2.09 -4.44
C SER A 10 4.54 2.89 -3.18
N MET A 11 5.43 3.80 -2.74
CA MET A 11 5.18 4.71 -1.62
C MET A 11 4.04 5.68 -1.94
N ALA A 12 4.02 6.22 -3.17
CA ALA A 12 2.90 7.04 -3.63
C ALA A 12 1.57 6.27 -3.60
N VAL A 13 1.56 4.99 -4.02
CA VAL A 13 0.37 4.13 -3.95
C VAL A 13 -0.06 3.86 -2.50
N MET A 14 0.86 3.59 -1.58
CA MET A 14 0.55 3.43 -0.15
C MET A 14 -0.14 4.68 0.41
N ASN A 15 0.38 5.87 0.10
CA ASN A 15 -0.20 7.14 0.54
C ASN A 15 -1.59 7.39 -0.07
N LEU A 16 -1.82 7.00 -1.32
CA LEU A 16 -3.14 7.09 -1.94
C LEU A 16 -4.14 6.13 -1.27
N ILE A 17 -3.72 4.92 -0.89
CA ILE A 17 -4.55 3.99 -0.10
C ILE A 17 -4.90 4.62 1.26
N ALA A 18 -3.92 5.20 1.97
CA ALA A 18 -4.18 5.89 3.24
C ALA A 18 -5.17 7.05 3.08
N THR A 19 -5.07 7.79 1.97
CA THR A 19 -5.98 8.89 1.65
C THR A 19 -7.40 8.38 1.38
N GLU A 20 -7.55 7.27 0.64
CA GLU A 20 -8.84 6.60 0.46
C GLU A 20 -9.48 6.23 1.81
N GLU A 21 -8.72 5.62 2.72
CA GLU A 21 -9.21 5.28 4.07
C GLU A 21 -9.69 6.53 4.83
N HIS A 22 -8.88 7.59 4.85
CA HIS A 22 -9.21 8.84 5.53
C HIS A 22 -10.48 9.51 4.98
N LEU A 23 -10.62 9.55 3.66
CA LEU A 23 -11.81 10.12 3.00
C LEU A 23 -13.06 9.30 3.25
N ALA A 24 -12.95 7.97 3.27
CA ALA A 24 -14.07 7.09 3.62
C ALA A 24 -14.59 7.36 5.05
N PHE A 25 -13.67 7.48 6.02
CA PHE A 25 -14.04 7.87 7.39
C PHE A 25 -14.63 9.28 7.46
N THR A 26 -14.07 10.23 6.70
CA THR A 26 -14.57 11.61 6.68
C THR A 26 -15.97 11.70 6.09
N ALA A 27 -16.24 10.99 4.99
CA ALA A 27 -17.58 10.89 4.41
C ALA A 27 -18.58 10.30 5.43
N ALA A 28 -18.21 9.19 6.08
CA ALA A 28 -19.06 8.55 7.09
C ALA A 28 -19.33 9.46 8.30
N LYS A 29 -18.32 10.19 8.77
CA LYS A 29 -18.42 11.09 9.94
C LYS A 29 -19.23 12.35 9.65
N THR A 30 -19.11 12.90 8.45
CA THR A 30 -19.68 14.21 8.10
C THR A 30 -21.01 14.11 7.35
N GLY A 31 -21.32 12.95 6.75
CA GLY A 31 -22.47 12.78 5.86
C GLY A 31 -22.37 13.57 4.56
N LYS A 32 -21.23 14.23 4.27
CA LYS A 32 -21.04 15.09 3.11
C LYS A 32 -20.65 14.27 1.87
N PRO A 33 -21.47 14.26 0.81
CA PRO A 33 -21.21 13.45 -0.38
C PRO A 33 -19.96 13.86 -1.17
N GLU A 34 -19.50 15.11 -1.03
CA GLU A 34 -18.30 15.63 -1.71
C GLU A 34 -17.04 14.84 -1.32
N TYR A 35 -16.98 14.29 -0.10
CA TYR A 35 -15.87 13.43 0.29
C TYR A 35 -15.89 12.07 -0.42
N LEU A 36 -17.06 11.56 -0.83
CA LEU A 36 -17.15 10.36 -1.67
C LEU A 36 -16.72 10.65 -3.11
N GLU A 37 -17.02 11.83 -3.64
CA GLU A 37 -16.52 12.26 -4.95
C GLU A 37 -14.99 12.35 -4.94
N LEU A 38 -14.41 12.97 -3.90
CA LEU A 38 -12.97 13.04 -3.70
C LEU A 38 -12.36 11.64 -3.52
N TYR A 39 -12.98 10.77 -2.72
CA TYR A 39 -12.57 9.37 -2.57
C TYR A 39 -12.48 8.67 -3.93
N ASN A 40 -13.48 8.83 -4.79
CA ASN A 40 -13.49 8.22 -6.11
C ASN A 40 -12.39 8.77 -7.03
N ALA A 41 -12.10 10.07 -6.96
CA ALA A 41 -10.99 10.68 -7.69
C ALA A 41 -9.64 10.12 -7.24
N VAL A 42 -9.40 10.02 -5.93
CA VAL A 42 -8.19 9.42 -5.35
C VAL A 42 -8.09 7.95 -5.75
N ARG A 43 -9.18 7.20 -5.67
CA ARG A 43 -9.23 5.78 -6.06
C ARG A 43 -8.88 5.56 -7.52
N LYS A 44 -9.32 6.45 -8.41
CA LYS A 44 -8.95 6.43 -9.83
C LYS A 44 -7.45 6.67 -10.02
N LEU A 45 -6.88 7.62 -9.28
CA LEU A 45 -5.44 7.92 -9.31
C LEU A 45 -4.60 6.77 -8.74
N ARG A 46 -4.98 6.18 -7.60
CA ARG A 46 -4.34 4.97 -7.05
C ARG A 46 -4.37 3.84 -8.07
N SER A 47 -5.54 3.57 -8.66
CA SER A 47 -5.68 2.50 -9.65
C SER A 47 -4.83 2.74 -10.90
N LYS A 48 -4.62 4.00 -11.31
CA LYS A 48 -3.69 4.32 -12.40
C LYS A 48 -2.26 3.92 -12.04
N ASN A 49 -1.76 4.37 -10.89
CA ASN A 49 -0.38 4.12 -10.48
C ASN A 49 -0.12 2.65 -10.11
N LEU A 50 -1.08 1.97 -9.50
CA LEU A 50 -0.95 0.55 -9.15
C LEU A 50 -0.81 -0.33 -10.41
N ARG A 51 -1.41 0.03 -11.55
CA ARG A 51 -1.21 -0.71 -12.82
C ARG A 51 0.23 -0.70 -13.32
N GLU A 52 0.98 0.35 -13.03
CA GLU A 52 2.39 0.43 -13.41
C GLU A 52 3.27 -0.51 -12.56
N LEU A 53 2.83 -0.79 -11.32
CA LEU A 53 3.53 -1.68 -10.39
C LEU A 53 3.14 -3.15 -10.56
N VAL A 54 1.87 -3.43 -10.81
CA VAL A 54 1.33 -4.79 -10.88
C VAL A 54 1.66 -5.41 -12.23
N LYS A 55 2.62 -6.33 -12.22
CA LYS A 55 3.12 -7.01 -13.44
C LYS A 55 2.32 -8.27 -13.77
N ASN A 56 1.67 -8.85 -12.76
CA ASN A 56 0.80 -10.01 -12.92
C ASN A 56 -0.62 -9.54 -13.29
N LYS A 57 -1.15 -10.03 -14.42
CA LYS A 57 -2.51 -9.66 -14.89
C LYS A 57 -3.63 -10.49 -14.27
N ASP A 58 -3.30 -11.42 -13.39
CA ASP A 58 -4.29 -12.12 -12.57
C ASP A 58 -5.02 -11.13 -11.64
N GLY A 59 -6.36 -11.18 -11.64
CA GLY A 59 -7.19 -10.31 -10.80
C GLY A 59 -6.89 -10.48 -9.31
N GLU A 60 -6.51 -11.66 -8.87
CA GLU A 60 -6.14 -11.93 -7.48
C GLU A 60 -4.84 -11.22 -7.07
N ALA A 61 -3.88 -11.10 -8.00
CA ALA A 61 -2.61 -10.41 -7.75
C ALA A 61 -2.81 -8.90 -7.53
N TRP A 62 -3.84 -8.30 -8.14
CA TRP A 62 -4.18 -6.89 -7.94
C TRP A 62 -4.60 -6.60 -6.50
N CYS A 63 -5.53 -7.41 -5.98
CA CYS A 63 -6.03 -7.26 -4.61
C CYS A 63 -4.92 -7.54 -3.59
N ALA A 64 -4.18 -8.65 -3.77
CA ALA A 64 -3.06 -9.00 -2.91
C ALA A 64 -1.99 -7.90 -2.87
N SER A 65 -1.64 -7.31 -4.02
CA SER A 65 -0.68 -6.21 -4.10
C SER A 65 -1.10 -5.00 -3.26
N LYS A 66 -2.36 -4.58 -3.38
CA LYS A 66 -2.91 -3.48 -2.57
C LYS A 66 -2.87 -3.81 -1.07
N HIS A 67 -3.24 -5.03 -0.69
CA HIS A 67 -3.23 -5.45 0.71
C HIS A 67 -1.82 -5.45 1.29
N LEU A 68 -0.84 -6.01 0.59
CA LEU A 68 0.56 -6.05 1.06
C LEU A 68 1.14 -4.64 1.22
N LEU A 69 0.96 -3.76 0.24
CA LEU A 69 1.40 -2.36 0.34
C LEU A 69 0.75 -1.63 1.54
N SER A 70 -0.56 -1.83 1.74
CA SER A 70 -1.28 -1.27 2.88
C SER A 70 -0.76 -1.82 4.21
N THR A 71 -0.50 -3.13 4.28
CA THR A 71 0.04 -3.80 5.47
C THR A 71 1.41 -3.26 5.83
N THR A 72 2.34 -3.15 4.87
CA THR A 72 3.67 -2.53 5.08
C THR A 72 3.54 -1.16 5.72
N MET A 73 2.70 -0.29 5.17
CA MET A 73 2.50 1.06 5.70
C MET A 73 1.94 1.07 7.13
N ARG A 74 0.97 0.19 7.45
CA ARG A 74 0.39 0.10 8.80
C ARG A 74 1.37 -0.46 9.83
N LEU A 75 2.21 -1.41 9.45
CA LEU A 75 3.27 -1.95 10.31
C LEU A 75 4.32 -0.88 10.62
N ILE A 76 4.78 -0.13 9.62
CA ILE A 76 5.71 1.00 9.81
C ILE A 76 5.12 2.03 10.79
N GLU A 77 3.90 2.49 10.55
CA GLU A 77 3.23 3.47 11.41
C GLU A 77 3.10 2.98 12.86
N THR A 78 2.77 1.69 13.04
CA THR A 78 2.64 1.08 14.38
C THR A 78 4.01 0.93 15.05
N ALA A 79 5.04 0.56 14.30
CA ALA A 79 6.40 0.48 14.80
C ALA A 79 6.91 1.82 15.34
N ILE A 80 6.67 2.92 14.61
CA ILE A 80 7.06 4.26 15.04
C ILE A 80 6.35 4.66 16.36
N LYS A 81 5.08 4.28 16.54
CA LYS A 81 4.35 4.52 17.80
C LYS A 81 4.97 3.78 18.99
N TYR A 82 5.28 2.49 18.83
CA TYR A 82 6.02 1.74 19.86
C TYR A 82 7.40 2.34 20.15
N GLY A 83 8.08 2.84 19.13
CA GLY A 83 9.36 3.55 19.27
C GLY A 83 9.24 4.81 20.11
N ALA A 84 8.18 5.61 19.88
CA ALA A 84 7.88 6.81 20.67
C ALA A 84 7.52 6.50 22.13
N GLU A 85 6.92 5.34 22.39
CA GLU A 85 6.64 4.83 23.75
C GLU A 85 7.87 4.23 24.45
N GLY A 86 9.03 4.18 23.78
CA GLY A 86 10.27 3.61 24.30
C GLY A 86 10.39 2.09 24.15
N ASN A 87 9.40 1.42 23.57
CA ASN A 87 9.43 -0.02 23.30
C ASN A 87 10.19 -0.33 22.00
N ARG A 88 11.51 -0.13 22.04
CA ARG A 88 12.40 -0.32 20.88
C ARG A 88 12.38 -1.74 20.33
N LYS A 89 12.28 -2.75 21.18
CA LYS A 89 12.24 -4.15 20.75
C LYS A 89 11.02 -4.40 19.86
N LYS A 90 9.83 -4.01 20.31
CA LYS A 90 8.61 -4.22 19.53
C LYS A 90 8.58 -3.39 18.25
N ALA A 91 9.11 -2.17 18.31
CA ALA A 91 9.26 -1.32 17.13
C ALA A 91 10.10 -2.02 16.05
N MET A 92 11.25 -2.58 16.40
CA MET A 92 12.12 -3.28 15.44
C MET A 92 11.44 -4.54 14.88
N GLU A 93 10.78 -5.36 15.70
CA GLU A 93 10.02 -6.53 15.23
C GLU A 93 9.00 -6.16 14.14
N LEU A 94 8.26 -5.06 14.34
CA LEU A 94 7.26 -4.61 13.38
C LEU A 94 7.87 -3.99 12.11
N LEU A 95 9.06 -3.39 12.20
CA LEU A 95 9.78 -2.93 11.01
C LEU A 95 10.28 -4.11 10.18
N ASP A 96 10.73 -5.19 10.82
CA ASP A 96 11.10 -6.42 10.14
C ASP A 96 9.89 -7.03 9.42
N ASP A 97 8.74 -7.14 10.09
CA ASP A 97 7.47 -7.58 9.48
C ASP A 97 7.06 -6.69 8.29
N ALA A 98 7.28 -5.36 8.40
CA ALA A 98 6.94 -4.42 7.33
C ALA A 98 7.80 -4.63 6.08
N ILE A 99 9.11 -4.88 6.28
CA ILE A 99 10.06 -5.19 5.22
C ILE A 99 9.67 -6.51 4.55
N GLU A 100 9.34 -7.53 5.34
CA GLU A 100 8.90 -8.84 4.83
C GLU A 100 7.63 -8.68 3.96
N ALA A 101 6.60 -7.98 4.44
CA ALA A 101 5.39 -7.72 3.66
C ALA A 101 5.68 -7.00 2.33
N TYR A 102 6.64 -6.06 2.33
CA TYR A 102 7.04 -5.34 1.12
C TYR A 102 7.83 -6.22 0.15
N GLN A 103 8.69 -7.09 0.67
CA GLN A 103 9.39 -8.09 -0.13
C GLN A 103 8.43 -9.09 -0.78
N ILE A 104 7.41 -9.56 -0.03
CA ILE A 104 6.36 -10.44 -0.56
C ILE A 104 5.60 -9.73 -1.70
N PHE A 105 5.33 -8.42 -1.57
CA PHE A 105 4.73 -7.64 -2.66
C PHE A 105 5.57 -7.67 -3.94
N TRP A 106 6.89 -7.48 -3.84
CA TRP A 106 7.77 -7.53 -5.01
C TRP A 106 7.88 -8.93 -5.60
N PHE A 107 7.99 -9.95 -4.75
CA PHE A 107 8.03 -11.34 -5.15
C PHE A 107 6.76 -11.76 -5.92
N LEU A 108 5.59 -11.28 -5.48
CA LEU A 108 4.32 -11.45 -6.21
C LEU A 108 4.41 -10.91 -7.66
N GLN A 109 5.14 -9.81 -7.88
CA GLN A 109 5.32 -9.25 -9.22
C GLN A 109 6.30 -10.07 -10.09
N GLU A 110 7.21 -10.82 -9.48
CA GLU A 110 8.14 -11.69 -10.19
C GLU A 110 7.47 -12.97 -10.71
N PHE A 111 6.53 -13.56 -9.95
CA PHE A 111 5.76 -14.73 -10.41
C PHE A 111 4.96 -14.45 -11.68
N GLY A 112 4.38 -13.25 -11.80
CA GLY A 112 3.64 -12.83 -12.99
C GLY A 112 4.45 -12.83 -14.29
N LYS A 113 5.80 -12.83 -14.21
CA LYS A 113 6.68 -12.90 -15.37
C LYS A 113 6.94 -14.34 -15.85
N LYS A 114 6.85 -15.35 -14.98
CA LYS A 114 7.22 -16.74 -15.28
C LYS A 114 6.11 -17.54 -16.00
N GLY A 115 4.87 -17.05 -16.01
CA GLY A 115 3.74 -17.67 -16.72
C GLY A 115 3.65 -17.39 -18.23
N LYS A 116 4.66 -16.77 -18.83
CA LYS A 116 4.77 -16.54 -20.29
C LYS A 116 5.94 -17.31 -20.89
N LYS A 117 5.94 -18.64 -20.74
CA LYS A 117 6.71 -19.55 -21.60
C LYS A 117 5.76 -20.35 -22.44
#